data_AF-A0A4V1SW64-F1
#
_entry.id   AF-A0A4V1SW64-F1
#
_cell.length_a   1.000
_cell.length_b   1.000
_cell.length_c   1.000
_cell.angle_alpha   90.00
_cell.angle_beta   90.00
_cell.angle_gamma   90.00
#
_symmetry.space_group_name_H-M   'P 1'
#
loop_
_entity.id
_entity.type
_entity.pdbx_description
1 polymer ?
#
loop_
_entity_poly.entity_id
_entity_poly.type
_entity_poly.pdbx_seq_one_letter_code
_entity_poly.pdbx_strand_id
1 'polypeptide(L)' 'LVLFNKLLHMTTALFASSTTYLMPVVALLWGVFDGEPLGLIHFAGMATILGGVYIVSRAK' A
#
# COMPACT_ATOMS: atom_id res chain seq x y z
N LEU A 1 19.55 0.57 -10.15
CA LEU A 1 20.12 1.73 -9.42
C LEU A 1 20.01 3.03 -10.22
N VAL A 2 20.47 3.09 -11.48
CA VAL A 2 20.34 4.30 -12.34
C VAL A 2 18.88 4.74 -12.54
N LEU A 3 17.98 3.81 -12.87
CA LEU A 3 16.54 4.12 -13.01
C LEU A 3 15.91 4.58 -11.69
N PHE A 4 16.29 3.95 -10.57
CA PHE A 4 15.78 4.26 -9.23
C PHE A 4 16.23 5.63 -8.72
N ASN A 5 17.46 6.05 -9.03
CA ASN A 5 17.98 7.39 -8.72
C ASN A 5 17.30 8.48 -9.57
N LYS A 6 17.07 8.19 -10.87
CA LYS A 6 16.29 9.06 -11.77
C LYS A 6 14.83 9.18 -11.34
N LEU A 7 14.22 8.07 -10.88
CA LEU A 7 12.91 8.07 -10.26
C LEU A 7 12.94 8.92 -9.00
N LEU A 8 13.80 8.69 -8.00
CA LEU A 8 13.90 9.54 -6.80
C LEU A 8 13.99 11.06 -7.09
N HIS A 9 14.65 11.47 -8.17
CA HIS A 9 14.69 12.87 -8.62
C HIS A 9 13.37 13.37 -9.27
N MET A 10 12.60 12.50 -9.92
CA MET A 10 11.29 12.79 -10.54
C MET A 10 10.10 12.47 -9.62
N THR A 11 10.33 11.70 -8.57
CA THR A 11 9.35 10.98 -7.79
C THR A 11 9.36 11.58 -6.39
N THR A 12 8.43 12.48 -6.14
CA THR A 12 8.23 13.09 -4.82
C THR A 12 7.86 12.02 -3.79
N ALA A 13 8.04 12.32 -2.50
CA ALA A 13 7.67 11.40 -1.41
C ALA A 13 6.23 10.83 -1.51
N LEU A 14 5.36 11.51 -2.27
CA LEU A 14 4.02 11.07 -2.66
C LEU A 14 3.97 9.74 -3.43
N PHE A 15 4.92 9.48 -4.34
CA PHE A 15 4.87 8.23 -5.13
C PHE A 15 5.45 7.05 -4.32
N ALA A 16 6.46 7.28 -3.49
CA ALA A 16 6.92 6.29 -2.51
C ALA A 16 5.80 5.94 -1.52
N SER A 17 5.01 6.95 -1.12
CA SER A 17 3.78 6.79 -0.33
C SER A 17 2.69 6.03 -1.10
N SER A 18 2.55 6.25 -2.41
CA SER A 18 1.53 5.58 -3.23
C SER A 18 1.69 4.06 -3.20
N THR A 19 2.94 3.55 -3.19
CA THR A 19 3.23 2.12 -3.10
C THR A 19 2.77 1.54 -1.76
N THR A 20 2.84 2.30 -0.68
CA THR A 20 2.39 1.88 0.66
C THR A 20 0.87 1.73 0.72
N TYR A 21 0.12 2.55 -0.02
CA TYR A 21 -1.33 2.41 -0.16
C TYR A 21 -1.73 1.29 -1.13
N LEU A 22 -0.95 1.10 -2.19
CA LEU A 22 -1.25 0.11 -3.24
C LEU A 22 -1.05 -1.33 -2.78
N MET A 23 -0.05 -1.59 -1.91
CA MET A 23 0.27 -2.93 -1.39
C MET A 23 -0.94 -3.70 -0.81
N PRO A 24 -1.64 -3.18 0.21
CA PRO A 24 -2.77 -3.92 0.81
C PRO A 24 -3.94 -4.09 -0.16
N VAL A 25 -4.17 -3.12 -1.05
CA VAL A 25 -5.24 -3.18 -2.06
C VAL A 25 -4.97 -4.28 -3.08
N VAL A 26 -3.74 -4.35 -3.60
CA VAL A 26 -3.33 -5.38 -4.57
C VAL A 26 -3.29 -6.76 -3.92
N ALA A 27 -2.80 -6.87 -2.69
CA ALA A 27 -2.77 -8.14 -1.95
C ALA A 27 -4.18 -8.74 -1.77
N LEU A 28 -5.17 -7.91 -1.42
CA LEU A 28 -6.56 -8.36 -1.30
C LEU A 28 -7.17 -8.73 -2.66
N LEU A 29 -6.92 -7.93 -3.71
CA LEU A 29 -7.38 -8.27 -5.06
C LEU A 29 -6.83 -9.63 -5.54
N TRP A 30 -5.55 -9.91 -5.24
CA TRP A 30 -4.94 -11.18 -5.58
C TRP A 30 -5.51 -12.34 -4.73
N GLY A 31 -5.73 -12.13 -3.43
CA GLY A 31 -6.38 -13.12 -2.57
C GLY A 31 -7.83 -13.44 -2.99
N VAL A 32 -8.59 -12.46 -3.47
CA VAL A 32 -9.91 -12.71 -4.09
C VAL A 32 -9.77 -13.54 -5.37
N PHE A 33 -8.80 -13.19 -6.22
CA PHE A 33 -8.56 -13.87 -7.50
C PHE A 33 -8.10 -15.32 -7.33
N ASP A 34 -7.34 -15.62 -6.27
CA ASP A 34 -6.86 -16.96 -5.92
C ASP A 34 -7.94 -17.80 -5.22
N GLY A 35 -9.12 -17.21 -4.95
CA GLY A 35 -10.25 -17.90 -4.32
C GLY A 35 -10.08 -18.14 -2.82
N GLU A 36 -9.18 -17.41 -2.15
CA GLU A 36 -8.99 -17.56 -0.72
C GLU A 36 -10.23 -17.10 0.07
N PRO A 37 -10.63 -17.83 1.12
CA PRO A 37 -11.72 -17.42 2.00
C PRO A 37 -11.27 -16.21 2.82
N LEU A 38 -11.49 -15.01 2.26
CA LEU A 38 -11.17 -13.76 2.93
C LEU A 38 -12.09 -13.53 4.11
N GLY A 39 -11.61 -13.89 5.30
CA GLY A 39 -12.34 -13.68 6.56
C GLY A 39 -12.36 -12.22 7.01
N LEU A 40 -13.24 -11.93 7.98
CA LEU A 40 -13.34 -10.62 8.65
C LEU A 40 -11.99 -10.08 9.17
N ILE A 41 -11.06 -10.97 9.52
CA ILE A 41 -9.75 -10.61 10.04
C ILE A 41 -8.84 -9.97 8.99
N HIS A 42 -8.99 -10.32 7.71
CA HIS A 42 -8.21 -9.72 6.63
C HIS A 42 -8.68 -8.29 6.33
N PHE A 43 -9.99 -8.04 6.45
CA PHE A 43 -10.53 -6.68 6.41
C PHE A 43 -10.08 -5.83 7.60
N ALA A 44 -10.04 -6.40 8.82
CA ALA A 44 -9.50 -5.70 9.99
C ALA A 44 -8.00 -5.38 9.85
N GLY A 45 -7.22 -6.31 9.28
CA GLY A 45 -5.81 -6.09 8.93
C GLY A 45 -5.64 -4.98 7.89
N MET A 46 -6.44 -4.99 6.81
CA MET A 46 -6.42 -3.93 5.81
C MET A 46 -6.78 -2.56 6.42
N ALA A 47 -7.81 -2.50 7.27
CA ALA A 47 -8.21 -1.28 7.96
C ALA A 47 -7.09 -0.74 8.87
N THR A 48 -6.38 -1.63 9.57
CA THR A 48 -5.24 -1.27 10.43
C THR A 48 -4.07 -0.73 9.61
N ILE A 49 -3.71 -1.37 8.50
CA ILE A 49 -2.63 -0.93 7.61
C ILE A 49 -3.00 0.42 7.00
N LEU A 50 -4.18 0.55 6.37
CA LEU A 50 -4.64 1.81 5.77
C LEU A 50 -4.74 2.93 6.81
N GLY A 51 -5.19 2.61 8.03
CA GLY A 51 -5.21 3.54 9.16
C GLY A 51 -3.82 4.03 9.56
N GLY A 52 -2.85 3.12 9.69
CA GLY A 52 -1.45 3.47 9.98
C GLY A 52 -0.83 4.35 8.88
N VAL A 53 -1.05 4.01 7.61
CA VAL A 53 -0.55 4.81 6.49
C VAL A 53 -1.26 6.18 6.43
N TYR A 54 -2.56 6.24 6.69
CA TYR A 54 -3.30 7.51 6.77
C TYR A 54 -2.76 8.45 7.85
N ILE A 55 -2.46 7.92 9.04
CA ILE A 55 -1.86 8.70 10.13
C ILE A 55 -0.49 9.24 9.71
N VAL A 56 0.37 8.38 9.13
CA VAL A 56 1.73 8.78 8.69
C VAL A 56 1.69 9.79 7.54
N SER A 57 0.78 9.62 6.57
CA SER A 57 0.65 10.55 5.45
C SER A 57 0.06 11.89 5.86
N ARG A 58 -0.75 11.94 6.91
CA ARG A 58 -1.31 13.19 7.45
C ARG A 58 -0.37 13.87 8.46
N ALA A 59 0.58 13.14 9.04
CA ALA A 59 1.62 13.67 9.91
C ALA A 59 2.79 14.31 9.14
N LYS A 60 2.72 14.34 7.80
CA LYS A 60 3.63 15.07 6.91
C LYS A 60 2.99 16.38 6.46
#